data_AF-A0A7V2K101-F1
#
_entry.id   AF-A0A7V2K101-F1
#
_cell.length_a   1.000
_cell.length_b   1.000
_cell.length_c   1.000
_cell.angle_alpha   90.00
_cell.angle_beta   90.00
_cell.angle_gamma   90.00
#
_symmetry.space_group_name_H-M   'P 1'
#
loop_
_entity.id
_entity.type
_entity.pdbx_description
1 polymer ?
#
loop_
_entity_poly.entity_id
_entity_poly.type
_entity_poly.pdbx_seq_one_letter_code
_entity_poly.pdbx_strand_id
1 'polypeptide(L)'
;MSYRDDFLFLRGQFDQDEDFITLKKYRQNIFNLPFESQNYHLLPGEKFYRCAEHNRDFDTTYSTDNSIASPHLSELLRVDDSKIQENITFTYPIFKPFTLEKSKEIIILLHGLNEKSWEKYLPWAQKLVELTGKTIILFPTAFHMNRAPKTWSDPKLMNKACKERKKLFPTVVNSSFANIAISTRLQFLPQRFLWSGFQTYYDIHQLIREIRVGKNPQIEKDASIDFFSYSVGSFLAEILFMADEQNYFKQSKLCMFCGGPILNRMSPASKFILDSEANVAIYSYFIEHLENELKRDTRLAHYFGKDHPVGQVFKCMLDYNKMITFREKILKKIGKRISALALQKDEVVPAIEVELSLHGHDGKIPIKVKSYDFPYEYDHVIPFPAREKNESEIDRWFNKSMKFIAQQLK
;
A
#
# COMPACT_ATOMS: atom_id res chain seq x y z
N MET A 1 6.75 -12.43 -26.35
CA MET A 1 6.01 -13.31 -25.41
C MET A 1 4.89 -12.50 -24.82
N SER A 2 3.81 -13.19 -24.49
CA SER A 2 2.64 -12.54 -23.93
C SER A 2 2.81 -12.26 -22.44
N TYR A 3 2.03 -11.32 -21.94
CA TYR A 3 1.83 -11.04 -20.52
C TYR A 3 1.42 -12.32 -19.78
N ARG A 4 0.56 -13.15 -20.38
CA ARG A 4 0.13 -14.42 -19.77
C ARG A 4 1.29 -15.39 -19.62
N ASP A 5 2.10 -15.58 -20.66
CA ASP A 5 3.28 -16.45 -20.60
C ASP A 5 4.27 -15.98 -19.54
N ASP A 6 4.51 -14.66 -19.50
CA ASP A 6 5.43 -14.07 -18.53
C ASP A 6 4.89 -14.19 -17.10
N PHE A 7 3.58 -13.99 -16.90
CA PHE A 7 2.90 -14.21 -15.61
C PHE A 7 3.03 -15.67 -15.15
N LEU A 8 2.71 -16.65 -16.00
CA LEU A 8 2.77 -18.07 -15.66
C LEU A 8 4.21 -18.51 -15.37
N PHE A 9 5.17 -18.07 -16.19
CA PHE A 9 6.59 -18.36 -15.98
C PHE A 9 7.08 -17.80 -14.65
N LEU A 10 6.85 -16.51 -14.39
CA LEU A 10 7.34 -15.86 -13.16
C LEU A 10 6.69 -16.46 -11.92
N ARG A 11 5.39 -16.76 -11.98
CA ARG A 11 4.68 -17.45 -10.91
C ARG A 11 5.29 -18.82 -10.59
N GLY A 12 5.67 -19.59 -11.61
CA GLY A 12 6.29 -20.89 -11.44
C GLY A 12 7.77 -20.86 -11.05
N GLN A 13 8.40 -19.69 -10.99
CA GLN A 13 9.80 -19.51 -10.60
C GLN A 13 9.96 -18.76 -9.28
N PHE A 14 8.95 -17.99 -8.87
CA PHE A 14 9.03 -17.20 -7.65
C PHE A 14 8.68 -18.03 -6.42
N ASP A 15 9.64 -18.12 -5.51
CA ASP A 15 9.47 -18.59 -4.15
C ASP A 15 9.94 -17.48 -3.20
N GLN A 16 9.11 -17.08 -2.23
CA GLN A 16 9.47 -16.03 -1.28
C GLN A 16 10.36 -16.56 -0.14
N ASP A 17 10.43 -17.88 0.05
CA ASP A 17 11.24 -18.54 1.06
C ASP A 17 12.67 -18.87 0.55
N GLU A 18 12.93 -18.75 -0.76
CA GLU A 18 14.28 -18.86 -1.32
C GLU A 18 15.04 -17.52 -1.27
N ASP A 19 16.24 -17.47 -0.71
CA ASP A 19 17.02 -16.23 -0.61
C ASP A 19 17.37 -15.61 -1.98
N PHE A 20 17.52 -16.45 -3.01
CA PHE A 20 18.00 -16.04 -4.33
C PHE A 20 17.45 -16.89 -5.47
N ILE A 21 16.91 -16.23 -6.49
CA ILE A 21 16.35 -16.87 -7.69
C ILE A 21 16.96 -16.24 -8.94
N THR A 22 17.36 -17.08 -9.89
CA THR A 22 17.96 -16.66 -11.17
C THR A 22 16.94 -16.77 -12.32
N LEU A 23 16.41 -15.66 -12.82
CA LEU A 23 15.53 -15.64 -13.99
C LEU A 23 16.35 -15.55 -15.29
N LYS A 24 16.97 -16.66 -15.70
CA LYS A 24 17.87 -16.72 -16.88
C LYS A 24 17.22 -16.13 -18.14
N LYS A 25 15.93 -16.41 -18.35
CA LYS A 25 15.10 -15.90 -19.45
C LYS A 25 15.15 -14.38 -19.59
N TYR A 26 15.12 -13.65 -18.48
CA TYR A 26 15.08 -12.18 -18.48
C TYR A 26 16.42 -11.53 -18.14
N ARG A 27 17.45 -12.33 -17.83
CA ARG A 27 18.73 -11.84 -17.30
C ARG A 27 18.56 -11.01 -16.02
N GLN A 28 17.67 -11.44 -15.13
CA GLN A 28 17.33 -10.75 -13.87
C GLN A 28 17.35 -11.70 -12.69
N ASN A 29 17.91 -11.27 -11.57
CA ASN A 29 17.93 -11.99 -10.30
C ASN A 29 16.81 -11.48 -9.40
N ILE A 30 16.25 -12.35 -8.58
CA ILE A 30 15.43 -12.00 -7.43
C ILE A 30 16.23 -12.30 -6.17
N PHE A 31 16.29 -11.35 -5.24
CA PHE A 31 16.81 -11.56 -3.89
C PHE A 31 15.66 -11.33 -2.89
N ASN A 32 15.37 -12.30 -2.04
CA ASN A 32 14.41 -12.13 -0.96
C ASN A 32 15.18 -11.76 0.31
N LEU A 33 15.09 -10.49 0.72
CA LEU A 33 15.85 -10.00 1.88
C LEU A 33 14.98 -9.97 3.13
N PRO A 34 15.49 -10.37 4.30
CA PRO A 34 14.79 -10.22 5.56
C PRO A 34 14.73 -8.75 5.98
N PHE A 35 13.68 -8.41 6.73
CA PHE A 35 13.46 -7.12 7.35
C PHE A 35 12.83 -7.32 8.72
N GLU A 36 13.38 -6.63 9.71
CA GLU A 36 12.82 -6.56 11.07
C GLU A 36 12.35 -5.12 11.33
N SER A 37 11.03 -4.94 11.41
CA SER A 37 10.42 -3.65 11.70
C SER A 37 10.81 -3.19 13.10
N GLN A 38 11.28 -1.95 13.23
CA GLN A 38 11.47 -1.29 14.53
C GLN A 38 10.20 -0.52 14.95
N ASN A 39 9.16 -0.54 14.13
CA ASN A 39 8.00 0.35 14.22
C ASN A 39 6.70 -0.39 14.59
N TYR A 40 6.75 -1.70 14.83
CA TYR A 40 5.57 -2.50 15.20
C TYR A 40 4.93 -2.08 16.53
N HIS A 41 5.70 -1.44 17.43
CA HIS A 41 5.19 -0.87 18.68
C HIS A 41 4.18 0.27 18.47
N LEU A 42 4.06 0.81 17.25
CA LEU A 42 2.99 1.73 16.88
C LEU A 42 1.62 1.05 16.79
N LEU A 43 1.56 -0.28 16.72
CA LEU A 43 0.31 -0.98 16.50
C LEU A 43 -0.47 -1.17 17.82
N PRO A 44 -1.81 -1.26 17.77
CA PRO A 44 -2.63 -1.65 18.91
C PRO A 44 -2.18 -2.99 19.54
N GLY A 45 -2.21 -3.13 20.87
CA GLY A 45 -1.84 -4.38 21.57
C GLY A 45 -0.67 -4.29 22.56
N GLU A 46 -0.10 -3.10 22.80
CA GLU A 46 0.87 -2.88 23.88
C GLU A 46 0.18 -2.39 25.15
N LYS A 47 0.77 -2.68 26.32
CA LYS A 47 0.29 -2.18 27.63
C LYS A 47 0.61 -0.70 27.86
N PHE A 48 1.71 -0.23 27.26
CA PHE A 48 2.21 1.12 27.36
C PHE A 48 2.74 1.55 26.00
N TYR A 49 2.44 2.78 25.60
CA TYR A 49 2.94 3.34 24.36
C TYR A 49 3.92 4.46 24.63
N ARG A 50 5.01 4.51 23.86
CA ARG A 50 6.00 5.58 23.91
C ARG A 50 6.28 6.10 22.52
N CYS A 51 6.18 7.42 22.35
CA CYS A 51 6.78 8.10 21.22
C CYS A 51 8.23 8.41 21.57
N ALA A 52 9.18 7.66 20.99
CA ALA A 52 10.61 7.86 21.25
C ALA A 52 11.11 9.23 20.78
N GLU A 53 10.58 9.73 19.66
CA GLU A 53 10.94 11.02 19.07
C GLU A 53 10.66 12.21 19.99
N HIS A 54 9.51 12.18 20.68
CA HIS A 54 9.07 13.26 21.57
C HIS A 54 9.19 12.92 23.06
N ASN A 55 9.81 11.77 23.38
CA ASN A 55 10.01 11.28 24.73
C ASN A 55 8.71 11.29 25.58
N ARG A 56 7.59 10.86 24.98
CA ARG A 56 6.25 10.95 25.57
C ARG A 56 5.61 9.59 25.71
N ASP A 57 5.10 9.32 26.90
CA ASP A 57 4.40 8.08 27.24
C ASP A 57 2.87 8.28 27.21
N PHE A 58 2.14 7.21 26.89
CA PHE A 58 0.69 7.18 26.82
C PHE A 58 0.16 5.90 27.49
N ASP A 59 -0.84 6.07 28.35
CA ASP A 59 -1.58 4.98 28.97
C ASP A 59 -2.64 4.41 28.02
N THR A 60 -2.94 3.13 28.17
CA THR A 60 -3.76 2.29 27.25
C THR A 60 -5.27 2.52 27.31
N THR A 61 -5.74 3.55 27.99
CA THR A 61 -7.09 3.56 28.57
C THR A 61 -8.25 3.74 27.57
N TYR A 62 -8.01 4.02 26.28
CA TYR A 62 -9.10 4.38 25.36
C TYR A 62 -9.47 3.37 24.24
N SER A 63 -8.56 2.56 23.66
CA SER A 63 -8.90 1.89 22.37
C SER A 63 -8.62 0.39 22.21
N THR A 64 -7.85 -0.27 23.08
CA THR A 64 -7.52 -1.70 22.91
C THR A 64 -8.47 -2.65 23.62
N ASP A 65 -8.94 -2.31 24.83
CA ASP A 65 -9.69 -3.25 25.67
C ASP A 65 -11.11 -3.57 25.14
N ASN A 66 -11.81 -2.61 24.55
CA ASN A 66 -13.19 -2.84 24.08
C ASN A 66 -13.30 -3.40 22.65
N SER A 67 -12.28 -3.24 21.81
CA SER A 67 -12.33 -3.61 20.38
C SER A 67 -11.74 -5.00 20.09
N ILE A 68 -10.64 -5.36 20.74
CA ILE A 68 -10.02 -6.69 20.65
C ILE A 68 -10.84 -7.70 21.47
N ALA A 69 -11.56 -7.24 22.51
CA ALA A 69 -12.48 -8.06 23.29
C ALA A 69 -13.91 -8.11 22.74
N SER A 70 -14.18 -7.58 21.54
CA SER A 70 -15.53 -7.67 20.96
C SER A 70 -15.94 -9.15 20.88
N PRO A 71 -17.05 -9.56 21.52
CA PRO A 71 -17.52 -10.95 21.51
C PRO A 71 -17.91 -11.43 20.10
N HIS A 72 -17.93 -10.51 19.14
CA HIS A 72 -18.29 -10.73 17.75
C HIS A 72 -17.09 -10.94 16.83
N LEU A 73 -15.85 -10.73 17.32
CA LEU A 73 -14.65 -11.04 16.55
C LEU A 73 -14.38 -12.55 16.65
N SER A 74 -14.39 -13.24 15.50
CA SER A 74 -14.01 -14.66 15.42
C SER A 74 -12.66 -14.87 16.13
N GLU A 75 -12.54 -15.90 16.96
CA GLU A 75 -11.31 -16.20 17.72
C GLU A 75 -10.06 -16.26 16.80
N LEU A 76 -10.25 -16.71 15.55
CA LEU A 76 -9.22 -16.77 14.52
C LEU A 76 -8.61 -15.40 14.13
N LEU A 77 -9.34 -14.32 14.39
CA LEU A 77 -8.96 -12.95 14.02
C LEU A 77 -8.61 -12.09 15.24
N ARG A 78 -8.78 -12.65 16.45
CA ARG A 78 -8.53 -11.99 17.73
C ARG A 78 -7.06 -12.16 18.11
N VAL A 79 -6.25 -11.21 17.67
CA VAL A 79 -4.83 -11.11 18.00
C VAL A 79 -4.46 -9.64 18.10
N ASP A 80 -3.62 -9.34 19.09
CA ASP A 80 -3.01 -8.04 19.30
C ASP A 80 -2.09 -7.70 18.13
N ASP A 81 -2.30 -6.54 17.53
CA ASP A 81 -1.69 -6.16 16.26
C ASP A 81 -0.17 -6.07 16.39
N SER A 82 0.34 -5.55 17.51
CA SER A 82 1.76 -5.43 17.81
C SER A 82 2.45 -6.76 18.14
N LYS A 83 1.70 -7.86 18.29
CA LYS A 83 2.23 -9.20 18.63
C LYS A 83 2.29 -10.14 17.42
N ILE A 84 1.80 -9.71 16.26
CA ILE A 84 1.85 -10.49 15.02
C ILE A 84 3.29 -10.56 14.51
N GLN A 85 3.92 -11.73 14.64
CA GLN A 85 5.33 -11.96 14.28
C GLN A 85 5.59 -11.71 12.80
N GLU A 86 4.69 -12.14 11.92
CA GLU A 86 4.79 -11.90 10.48
C GLU A 86 4.87 -10.40 10.14
N ASN A 87 4.32 -9.54 11.00
CA ASN A 87 4.33 -8.10 10.78
C ASN A 87 5.51 -7.39 11.47
N ILE A 88 6.29 -8.13 12.26
CA ILE A 88 7.56 -7.69 12.88
C ILE A 88 8.72 -8.11 12.00
N THR A 89 8.78 -9.39 11.61
CA THR A 89 9.83 -9.95 10.77
C THR A 89 9.24 -10.52 9.50
N PHE A 90 9.67 -10.01 8.35
CA PHE A 90 9.17 -10.40 7.03
C PHE A 90 10.28 -10.33 5.98
N THR A 91 10.01 -10.87 4.79
CA THR A 91 10.91 -10.77 3.64
C THR A 91 10.34 -9.85 2.55
N TYR A 92 11.21 -9.13 1.85
CA TYR A 92 10.84 -8.30 0.70
C TYR A 92 11.67 -8.69 -0.54
N PRO A 93 11.03 -8.97 -1.69
CA PRO A 93 11.73 -9.29 -2.93
C PRO A 93 12.40 -8.09 -3.59
N ILE A 94 13.56 -8.32 -4.21
CA ILE A 94 14.30 -7.35 -5.04
C ILE A 94 14.54 -7.94 -6.43
N PHE A 95 13.97 -7.35 -7.47
CA PHE A 95 14.26 -7.67 -8.87
C PHE A 95 15.43 -6.80 -9.36
N LYS A 96 16.55 -7.44 -9.73
CA LYS A 96 17.80 -6.77 -10.12
C LYS A 96 18.34 -7.30 -11.46
N PRO A 97 18.85 -6.46 -12.37
CA PRO A 97 19.61 -6.93 -13.53
C PRO A 97 20.79 -7.84 -13.13
N PHE A 98 21.00 -8.95 -13.85
CA PHE A 98 22.10 -9.90 -13.57
C PHE A 98 23.49 -9.29 -13.53
N THR A 99 23.71 -8.21 -14.28
CA THR A 99 25.02 -7.59 -14.45
C THR A 99 25.41 -6.68 -13.29
N LEU A 100 24.48 -6.38 -12.37
CA LEU A 100 24.74 -5.47 -11.25
C LEU A 100 25.14 -6.26 -10.01
N GLU A 101 26.31 -5.94 -9.46
CA GLU A 101 26.69 -6.38 -8.12
C GLU A 101 25.82 -5.69 -7.07
N LYS A 102 25.82 -4.35 -7.06
CA LYS A 102 24.89 -3.52 -6.28
C LYS A 102 24.21 -2.46 -7.16
N SER A 103 23.00 -2.10 -6.78
CA SER A 103 22.16 -1.18 -7.54
C SER A 103 22.32 0.26 -7.07
N LYS A 104 22.57 1.17 -8.02
CA LYS A 104 22.65 2.63 -7.78
C LYS A 104 21.33 3.36 -8.01
N GLU A 105 20.35 2.68 -8.58
CA GLU A 105 19.04 3.26 -8.88
C GLU A 105 17.97 2.22 -8.57
N ILE A 106 17.04 2.58 -7.71
CA ILE A 106 15.97 1.70 -7.26
C ILE A 106 14.59 2.33 -7.45
N ILE A 107 13.59 1.48 -7.64
CA ILE A 107 12.17 1.83 -7.58
C ILE A 107 11.54 0.98 -6.47
N ILE A 108 10.93 1.62 -5.47
CA ILE A 108 10.11 0.94 -4.48
C ILE A 108 8.70 0.80 -5.04
N LEU A 109 8.22 -0.45 -5.14
CA LEU A 109 6.87 -0.79 -5.57
C LEU A 109 5.96 -0.96 -4.34
N LEU A 110 4.90 -0.14 -4.26
CA LEU A 110 3.86 -0.24 -3.24
C LEU A 110 2.56 -0.82 -3.82
N HIS A 111 2.11 -1.93 -3.24
CA HIS A 111 0.96 -2.70 -3.72
C HIS A 111 -0.40 -2.16 -3.21
N GLY A 112 -1.49 -2.77 -3.66
CA GLY A 112 -2.86 -2.36 -3.32
C GLY A 112 -3.38 -2.94 -2.00
N LEU A 113 -4.60 -2.59 -1.63
CA LEU A 113 -5.24 -3.06 -0.39
C LEU A 113 -5.63 -4.54 -0.50
N ASN A 114 -5.47 -5.28 0.59
CA ASN A 114 -5.81 -6.70 0.77
C ASN A 114 -5.08 -7.69 -0.18
N GLU A 115 -3.91 -7.32 -0.70
CA GLU A 115 -3.06 -8.24 -1.44
C GLU A 115 -2.47 -9.35 -0.54
N LYS A 116 -2.48 -10.59 -1.04
CA LYS A 116 -1.98 -11.79 -0.34
C LYS A 116 -0.77 -12.44 -1.01
N SER A 117 -0.44 -12.04 -2.24
CA SER A 117 0.68 -12.61 -2.99
C SER A 117 1.26 -11.58 -3.97
N TRP A 118 2.53 -11.77 -4.32
CA TRP A 118 3.21 -10.94 -5.32
C TRP A 118 2.86 -11.30 -6.76
N GLU A 119 2.11 -12.38 -7.03
CA GLU A 119 1.91 -12.95 -8.38
C GLU A 119 1.54 -11.91 -9.44
N LYS A 120 0.60 -11.00 -9.12
CA LYS A 120 0.17 -9.90 -10.00
C LYS A 120 1.31 -8.93 -10.34
N TYR A 121 2.20 -8.68 -9.37
CA TYR A 121 3.27 -7.70 -9.43
C TYR A 121 4.56 -8.25 -10.02
N LEU A 122 4.77 -9.58 -10.07
CA LEU A 122 5.97 -10.19 -10.66
C LEU A 122 6.21 -9.72 -12.10
N PRO A 123 5.26 -9.83 -13.05
CA PRO A 123 5.48 -9.33 -14.41
C PRO A 123 5.68 -7.81 -14.45
N TRP A 124 5.11 -7.05 -13.50
CA TRP A 124 5.27 -5.60 -13.45
C TRP A 124 6.70 -5.23 -13.05
N ALA A 125 7.22 -5.85 -11.98
CA ALA A 125 8.59 -5.66 -11.53
C ALA A 125 9.59 -6.08 -12.60
N GLN A 126 9.43 -7.29 -13.18
CA GLN A 126 10.28 -7.76 -14.26
C GLN A 126 10.32 -6.77 -15.43
N LYS A 127 9.15 -6.29 -15.86
CA LYS A 127 9.05 -5.38 -17.01
C LYS A 127 9.63 -4.01 -16.72
N LEU A 128 9.49 -3.51 -15.49
CA LEU A 128 10.09 -2.24 -15.08
C LEU A 128 11.62 -2.34 -14.99
N VAL A 129 12.18 -3.46 -14.52
CA VAL A 129 13.64 -3.69 -14.62
C VAL A 129 14.09 -3.63 -16.08
N GLU A 130 13.40 -4.34 -16.98
CA GLU A 130 13.73 -4.37 -18.40
C GLU A 130 13.67 -2.97 -19.04
N LEU A 131 12.64 -2.19 -18.73
CA LEU A 131 12.42 -0.89 -19.37
C LEU A 131 13.30 0.22 -18.80
N THR A 132 13.61 0.19 -17.51
CA THR A 132 14.31 1.28 -16.80
C THR A 132 15.77 0.97 -16.52
N GLY A 133 16.16 -0.31 -16.44
CA GLY A 133 17.45 -0.74 -15.90
C GLY A 133 17.58 -0.61 -14.38
N LYS A 134 16.58 -0.04 -13.71
CA LYS A 134 16.56 0.15 -12.25
C LYS A 134 16.14 -1.14 -11.55
N THR A 135 16.57 -1.28 -10.31
CA THR A 135 16.20 -2.40 -9.45
C THR A 135 14.85 -2.14 -8.79
N ILE A 136 13.95 -3.13 -8.77
CA ILE A 136 12.61 -2.96 -8.21
C ILE A 136 12.54 -3.66 -6.86
N ILE A 137 12.17 -2.93 -5.82
CA ILE A 137 11.89 -3.48 -4.48
C ILE A 137 10.39 -3.68 -4.34
N LEU A 138 9.95 -4.90 -4.09
CA LEU A 138 8.56 -5.20 -3.74
C LEU A 138 8.38 -5.09 -2.22
N PHE A 139 7.98 -3.92 -1.72
CA PHE A 139 7.92 -3.68 -0.28
C PHE A 139 6.50 -3.97 0.27
N PRO A 140 6.34 -4.92 1.20
CA PRO A 140 5.02 -5.28 1.72
C PRO A 140 4.51 -4.27 2.76
N THR A 141 3.26 -3.86 2.60
CA THR A 141 2.53 -3.01 3.57
C THR A 141 2.14 -3.86 4.79
N ALA A 142 2.10 -3.24 5.98
CA ALA A 142 1.66 -3.92 7.20
C ALA A 142 0.33 -4.65 7.03
N PHE A 143 0.25 -5.89 7.51
CA PHE A 143 -0.90 -6.81 7.37
C PHE A 143 -1.26 -7.26 5.95
N HIS A 144 -0.33 -7.15 5.00
CA HIS A 144 -0.48 -7.62 3.62
C HIS A 144 0.65 -8.57 3.22
N MET A 145 0.48 -9.30 2.12
CA MET A 145 1.49 -10.25 1.63
C MET A 145 1.90 -11.24 2.74
N ASN A 146 3.19 -11.30 3.07
CA ASN A 146 3.75 -12.10 4.16
C ASN A 146 3.82 -11.36 5.51
N ARG A 147 3.14 -10.22 5.65
CA ARG A 147 3.03 -9.45 6.91
C ARG A 147 1.74 -9.71 7.69
N ALA A 148 1.05 -10.79 7.38
CA ALA A 148 -0.18 -11.21 8.04
C ALA A 148 -0.13 -12.71 8.39
N PRO A 149 -0.85 -13.15 9.44
CA PRO A 149 -0.95 -14.56 9.76
C PRO A 149 -1.38 -15.41 8.57
N LYS A 150 -0.67 -16.51 8.32
CA LYS A 150 -0.98 -17.43 7.19
C LYS A 150 -2.43 -17.93 7.23
N THR A 151 -3.00 -18.08 8.43
CA THR A 151 -4.40 -18.48 8.65
C THR A 151 -5.41 -17.49 8.06
N TRP A 152 -5.07 -16.21 7.89
CA TRP A 152 -5.93 -15.20 7.27
C TRP A 152 -6.00 -15.32 5.74
N SER A 153 -5.17 -16.18 5.16
CA SER A 153 -5.19 -16.55 3.75
C SER A 153 -5.73 -17.96 3.52
N ASP A 154 -6.09 -18.71 4.58
CA ASP A 154 -6.66 -20.05 4.46
C ASP A 154 -8.14 -19.97 4.03
N PRO A 155 -8.52 -20.48 2.84
CA PRO A 155 -9.88 -20.34 2.33
C PRO A 155 -10.92 -21.06 3.20
N LYS A 156 -10.59 -22.17 3.87
CA LYS A 156 -11.55 -22.92 4.69
C LYS A 156 -11.86 -22.16 5.98
N LEU A 157 -10.82 -21.70 6.68
CA LEU A 157 -10.94 -20.90 7.89
C LEU A 157 -11.66 -19.58 7.60
N MET A 158 -11.27 -18.89 6.53
CA MET A 158 -11.89 -17.61 6.16
C MET A 158 -13.33 -17.76 5.66
N ASN A 159 -13.69 -18.88 5.03
CA ASN A 159 -15.09 -19.18 4.73
C ASN A 159 -15.92 -19.39 6.01
N LYS A 160 -15.37 -20.00 7.06
CA LYS A 160 -16.04 -20.13 8.36
C LYS A 160 -16.29 -18.76 8.98
N ALA A 161 -15.26 -17.92 9.07
CA ALA A 161 -15.38 -16.55 9.59
C ALA A 161 -16.35 -15.70 8.76
N CYS A 162 -16.37 -15.86 7.43
CA CYS A 162 -17.30 -15.13 6.56
C CYS A 162 -18.77 -15.53 6.82
N LYS A 163 -19.04 -16.82 7.08
CA LYS A 163 -20.38 -17.28 7.47
C LYS A 163 -20.80 -16.71 8.83
N GLU A 164 -19.90 -16.67 9.80
CA GLU A 164 -20.15 -16.04 11.11
C GLU A 164 -20.48 -14.55 10.95
N ARG A 165 -19.69 -13.82 10.16
CA ARG A 165 -19.93 -12.40 9.87
C ARG A 165 -21.27 -12.13 9.21
N LYS A 166 -21.67 -12.93 8.22
CA LYS A 166 -22.98 -12.78 7.54
C LYS A 166 -24.16 -13.07 8.47
N LYS A 167 -23.98 -13.86 9.52
CA LYS A 167 -25.00 -14.04 10.57
C LYS A 167 -25.09 -12.82 11.48
N LEU A 168 -23.96 -12.22 11.83
CA LEU A 168 -23.87 -11.03 12.69
C LEU A 168 -24.35 -9.75 11.99
N PHE A 169 -24.07 -9.63 10.69
CA PHE A 169 -24.45 -8.49 9.85
C PHE A 169 -25.23 -8.99 8.63
N PRO A 170 -26.55 -9.23 8.75
CA PRO A 170 -27.36 -9.83 7.66
C PRO A 170 -27.37 -9.02 6.35
N THR A 171 -27.12 -7.72 6.43
CA THR A 171 -27.09 -6.78 5.30
C THR A 171 -25.70 -6.56 4.71
N VAL A 172 -24.66 -7.24 5.22
CA VAL A 172 -23.29 -7.06 4.71
C VAL A 172 -23.21 -7.47 3.24
N VAL A 173 -22.75 -6.55 2.40
CA VAL A 173 -22.44 -6.83 1.00
C VAL A 173 -20.94 -6.98 0.82
N ASN A 174 -20.53 -7.70 -0.22
CA ASN A 174 -19.13 -7.95 -0.57
C ASN A 174 -18.29 -8.72 0.47
N SER A 175 -18.85 -9.22 1.56
CA SER A 175 -18.10 -10.09 2.48
C SER A 175 -17.79 -11.45 1.82
N SER A 176 -16.50 -11.80 1.77
CA SER A 176 -15.98 -13.01 1.15
C SER A 176 -14.80 -13.59 1.95
N PHE A 177 -14.39 -14.82 1.66
CA PHE A 177 -13.19 -15.40 2.27
C PHE A 177 -11.91 -14.60 1.95
N ALA A 178 -11.90 -13.82 0.87
CA ALA A 178 -10.72 -13.06 0.46
C ALA A 178 -10.52 -11.80 1.33
N ASN A 179 -11.59 -11.14 1.78
CA ASN A 179 -11.52 -9.86 2.51
C ASN A 179 -11.97 -9.94 3.97
N ILE A 180 -12.45 -11.09 4.44
CA ILE A 180 -13.07 -11.21 5.76
C ILE A 180 -12.16 -10.80 6.91
N ALA A 181 -10.88 -11.20 6.87
CA ALA A 181 -9.91 -10.91 7.93
C ALA A 181 -9.68 -9.39 8.06
N ILE A 182 -9.36 -8.73 6.96
CA ILE A 182 -9.09 -7.28 6.94
C ILE A 182 -10.37 -6.49 7.26
N SER A 183 -11.50 -6.87 6.68
CA SER A 183 -12.78 -6.16 6.85
C SER A 183 -13.25 -6.23 8.29
N THR A 184 -13.22 -7.41 8.90
CA THR A 184 -13.65 -7.59 10.29
C THR A 184 -12.75 -6.80 11.24
N ARG A 185 -11.42 -6.85 11.04
CA ARG A 185 -10.47 -6.13 11.88
C ARG A 185 -10.59 -4.60 11.74
N LEU A 186 -10.81 -4.09 10.52
CA LEU A 186 -11.02 -2.66 10.29
C LEU A 186 -12.37 -2.17 10.83
N GLN A 187 -13.44 -2.97 10.74
CA GLN A 187 -14.73 -2.57 11.30
C GLN A 187 -14.66 -2.37 12.81
N PHE A 188 -14.02 -3.29 13.54
CA PHE A 188 -13.95 -3.22 15.00
C PHE A 188 -12.90 -2.24 15.53
N LEU A 189 -11.87 -1.93 14.75
CA LEU A 189 -10.86 -0.94 15.13
C LEU A 189 -10.38 -0.14 13.90
N PRO A 190 -11.15 0.86 13.44
CA PRO A 190 -10.85 1.59 12.21
C PRO A 190 -9.47 2.28 12.20
N GLN A 191 -8.96 2.68 13.36
CA GLN A 191 -7.61 3.23 13.51
C GLN A 191 -6.49 2.30 13.00
N ARG A 192 -6.76 0.99 12.82
CA ARG A 192 -5.82 0.06 12.18
C ARG A 192 -5.38 0.55 10.81
N PHE A 193 -6.25 1.20 10.04
CA PHE A 193 -5.92 1.78 8.74
C PHE A 193 -4.78 2.82 8.85
N LEU A 194 -4.86 3.69 9.85
CA LEU A 194 -3.81 4.68 10.16
C LEU A 194 -2.54 3.98 10.65
N TRP A 195 -2.64 3.17 11.70
CA TRP A 195 -1.48 2.58 12.35
C TRP A 195 -0.69 1.63 11.44
N SER A 196 -1.37 0.87 10.57
CA SER A 196 -0.70 0.06 9.54
C SER A 196 0.01 0.93 8.51
N GLY A 197 -0.61 2.06 8.12
CA GLY A 197 0.00 3.04 7.23
C GLY A 197 1.25 3.67 7.85
N PHE A 198 1.19 4.05 9.13
CA PHE A 198 2.33 4.63 9.86
C PHE A 198 3.46 3.63 10.07
N GLN A 199 3.17 2.40 10.47
CA GLN A 199 4.20 1.38 10.56
C GLN A 199 4.92 1.23 9.21
N THR A 200 4.18 1.11 8.11
CA THR A 200 4.76 0.97 6.78
C THR A 200 5.56 2.21 6.36
N TYR A 201 5.06 3.41 6.65
CA TYR A 201 5.77 4.68 6.44
C TYR A 201 7.13 4.68 7.15
N TYR A 202 7.15 4.38 8.45
CA TYR A 202 8.40 4.38 9.22
C TYR A 202 9.32 3.21 8.86
N ASP A 203 8.77 2.06 8.45
CA ASP A 203 9.56 0.93 7.93
C ASP A 203 10.27 1.29 6.62
N ILE A 204 9.63 2.06 5.73
CA ILE A 204 10.26 2.57 4.51
C ILE A 204 11.39 3.55 4.88
N HIS A 205 11.15 4.47 5.83
CA HIS A 205 12.22 5.34 6.32
C HIS A 205 13.37 4.53 6.95
N GLN A 206 13.06 3.45 7.68
CA GLN A 206 14.07 2.54 8.22
C GLN A 206 14.89 1.86 7.11
N LEU A 207 14.23 1.29 6.09
CA LEU A 207 14.90 0.69 4.93
C LEU A 207 15.84 1.70 4.25
N ILE A 208 15.39 2.94 4.06
CA ILE A 208 16.20 4.00 3.45
C ILE A 208 17.42 4.30 4.32
N ARG A 209 17.25 4.46 5.65
CA ARG A 209 18.37 4.65 6.57
C ARG A 209 19.37 3.50 6.48
N GLU A 210 18.89 2.26 6.47
CA GLU A 210 19.71 1.06 6.35
C GLU A 210 20.49 1.01 5.03
N ILE A 211 19.87 1.38 3.91
CA ILE A 211 20.56 1.56 2.62
C ILE A 211 21.64 2.62 2.75
N ARG A 212 21.32 3.81 3.28
CA ARG A 212 22.23 4.96 3.36
C ARG A 212 23.46 4.71 4.23
N VAL A 213 23.37 3.83 5.24
CA VAL A 213 24.51 3.39 6.05
C VAL A 213 25.22 2.14 5.50
N GLY A 214 24.82 1.65 4.32
CA GLY A 214 25.46 0.53 3.63
C GLY A 214 25.10 -0.86 4.17
N LYS A 215 24.03 -0.99 4.96
CA LYS A 215 23.57 -2.29 5.50
C LYS A 215 22.88 -3.17 4.45
N ASN A 216 22.32 -2.57 3.39
CA ASN A 216 21.66 -3.35 2.35
C ASN A 216 22.69 -4.07 1.45
N PRO A 217 22.61 -5.41 1.31
CA PRO A 217 23.60 -6.17 0.54
C PRO A 217 23.51 -5.97 -0.97
N GLN A 218 22.35 -5.52 -1.48
CA GLN A 218 22.07 -5.46 -2.93
C GLN A 218 22.02 -4.03 -3.49
N ILE A 219 22.08 -3.01 -2.64
CA ILE A 219 21.85 -1.61 -3.00
C ILE A 219 23.01 -0.74 -2.51
N GLU A 220 23.47 0.17 -3.36
CA GLU A 220 24.52 1.12 -3.01
C GLU A 220 24.02 2.19 -2.02
N LYS A 221 24.92 2.66 -1.16
CA LYS A 221 24.56 3.61 -0.10
C LYS A 221 24.00 4.93 -0.62
N ASP A 222 24.42 5.36 -1.80
CA ASP A 222 24.04 6.60 -2.47
C ASP A 222 22.96 6.38 -3.54
N ALA A 223 22.32 5.21 -3.58
CA ALA A 223 21.35 4.88 -4.62
C ALA A 223 20.19 5.90 -4.70
N SER A 224 19.80 6.27 -5.93
CA SER A 224 18.59 7.05 -6.17
C SER A 224 17.36 6.18 -5.91
N ILE A 225 16.30 6.80 -5.38
CA ILE A 225 15.08 6.09 -4.96
C ILE A 225 13.89 6.72 -5.65
N ASP A 226 13.20 5.96 -6.47
CA ASP A 226 11.92 6.34 -7.09
C ASP A 226 10.80 5.41 -6.59
N PHE A 227 9.56 5.75 -6.89
CA PHE A 227 8.39 5.00 -6.44
C PHE A 227 7.45 4.69 -7.59
N PHE A 228 7.05 3.42 -7.66
CA PHE A 228 5.89 2.99 -8.41
C PHE A 228 4.84 2.51 -7.41
N SER A 229 3.62 3.01 -7.50
CA SER A 229 2.58 2.62 -6.55
C SER A 229 1.28 2.29 -7.24
N TYR A 230 0.49 1.46 -6.60
CA TYR A 230 -0.80 1.03 -7.14
C TYR A 230 -1.89 1.04 -6.08
N SER A 231 -3.08 1.49 -6.44
CA SER A 231 -4.25 1.53 -5.53
C SER A 231 -3.92 2.30 -4.24
N VAL A 232 -4.30 1.78 -3.06
CA VAL A 232 -4.00 2.40 -1.76
C VAL A 232 -2.50 2.58 -1.51
N GLY A 233 -1.62 1.83 -2.19
CA GLY A 233 -0.18 2.06 -2.13
C GLY A 233 0.19 3.46 -2.63
N SER A 234 -0.61 4.04 -3.54
CA SER A 234 -0.46 5.43 -3.98
C SER A 234 -0.80 6.43 -2.88
N PHE A 235 -1.83 6.15 -2.08
CA PHE A 235 -2.17 6.97 -0.91
C PHE A 235 -1.00 7.06 0.08
N LEU A 236 -0.34 5.92 0.35
CA LEU A 236 0.87 5.89 1.18
C LEU A 236 2.05 6.62 0.52
N ALA A 237 2.23 6.46 -0.80
CA ALA A 237 3.29 7.13 -1.55
C ALA A 237 3.14 8.65 -1.55
N GLU A 238 1.91 9.16 -1.69
CA GLU A 238 1.62 10.59 -1.58
C GLU A 238 1.98 11.11 -0.19
N ILE A 239 1.60 10.37 0.87
CA ILE A 239 1.97 10.72 2.25
C ILE A 239 3.49 10.77 2.43
N LEU A 240 4.23 9.77 1.92
CA LEU A 240 5.70 9.75 1.96
C LEU A 240 6.31 11.01 1.33
N PHE A 241 5.83 11.41 0.14
CA PHE A 241 6.36 12.56 -0.57
C PHE A 241 5.94 13.90 0.06
N MET A 242 4.76 13.96 0.65
CA MET A 242 4.22 15.17 1.28
C MET A 242 4.79 15.41 2.68
N ALA A 243 5.14 14.35 3.42
CA ALA A 243 5.67 14.40 4.78
C ALA A 243 7.21 14.29 4.86
N ASP A 244 7.93 14.41 3.73
CA ASP A 244 9.38 14.21 3.63
C ASP A 244 10.23 15.30 4.33
N GLU A 245 10.27 15.31 5.65
CA GLU A 245 11.07 16.28 6.41
C GLU A 245 12.58 16.04 6.30
N GLN A 246 12.97 14.78 6.14
CA GLN A 246 14.37 14.36 6.06
C GLN A 246 14.96 14.53 4.65
N ASN A 247 14.16 15.04 3.70
CA ASN A 247 14.52 15.22 2.30
C ASN A 247 14.99 13.93 1.61
N TYR A 248 14.56 12.76 2.09
CA TYR A 248 14.88 11.46 1.48
C TYR A 248 14.31 11.33 0.08
N PHE A 249 13.21 12.02 -0.20
CA PHE A 249 12.45 11.96 -1.45
C PHE A 249 12.52 13.25 -2.27
N LYS A 250 13.43 14.17 -1.92
CA LYS A 250 13.56 15.47 -2.60
C LYS A 250 13.80 15.36 -4.11
N GLN A 251 14.54 14.35 -4.53
CA GLN A 251 14.85 14.07 -5.94
C GLN A 251 14.06 12.89 -6.52
N SER A 252 13.33 12.16 -5.69
CA SER A 252 12.54 11.00 -6.08
C SER A 252 11.41 11.36 -7.03
N LYS A 253 11.06 10.44 -7.91
CA LYS A 253 9.87 10.49 -8.76
C LYS A 253 8.85 9.46 -8.31
N LEU A 254 7.58 9.78 -8.47
CA LEU A 254 6.45 8.91 -8.17
C LEU A 254 5.59 8.73 -9.43
N CYS A 255 5.32 7.48 -9.78
CA CYS A 255 4.29 7.12 -10.76
C CYS A 255 3.23 6.24 -10.09
N MET A 256 1.99 6.69 -10.10
CA MET A 256 0.84 6.01 -9.50
C MET A 256 0.06 5.30 -10.60
N PHE A 257 -0.41 4.07 -10.34
CA PHE A 257 -1.30 3.34 -11.24
C PHE A 257 -2.60 2.98 -10.52
N CYS A 258 -3.73 3.45 -11.04
CA CYS A 258 -5.05 3.32 -10.40
C CYS A 258 -5.01 3.83 -8.95
N GLY A 259 -4.45 5.01 -8.71
CA GLY A 259 -4.29 5.63 -7.39
C GLY A 259 -4.18 7.17 -7.50
N GLY A 260 -4.18 7.87 -6.36
CA GLY A 260 -4.15 9.34 -6.29
C GLY A 260 -5.36 10.05 -5.67
N PRO A 261 -6.56 9.47 -5.58
CA PRO A 261 -7.67 10.14 -4.92
C PRO A 261 -7.53 10.25 -3.41
N ILE A 262 -8.18 11.27 -2.87
CA ILE A 262 -8.43 11.46 -1.43
C ILE A 262 -9.31 10.31 -0.90
N LEU A 263 -9.18 9.92 0.38
CA LEU A 263 -9.85 8.75 0.95
C LEU A 263 -11.37 8.73 0.67
N ASN A 264 -12.08 9.83 0.94
CA ASN A 264 -13.53 9.92 0.72
C ASN A 264 -13.97 10.05 -0.75
N ARG A 265 -13.03 9.95 -1.70
CA ARG A 265 -13.29 9.91 -3.15
C ARG A 265 -12.99 8.54 -3.76
N MET A 266 -12.62 7.56 -2.94
CA MET A 266 -12.46 6.15 -3.34
C MET A 266 -13.69 5.34 -2.93
N SER A 267 -13.92 4.22 -3.62
CA SER A 267 -14.98 3.25 -3.31
C SER A 267 -14.39 1.85 -3.11
N PRO A 268 -13.73 1.56 -1.96
CA PRO A 268 -12.99 0.31 -1.76
C PRO A 268 -13.86 -0.93 -1.55
N ALA A 269 -15.19 -0.77 -1.47
CA ALA A 269 -16.10 -1.88 -1.19
C ALA A 269 -16.16 -2.87 -2.36
N SER A 270 -15.55 -4.05 -2.20
CA SER A 270 -15.57 -5.13 -3.19
C SER A 270 -15.27 -6.48 -2.55
N LYS A 271 -15.65 -7.58 -3.22
CA LYS A 271 -15.40 -8.95 -2.72
C LYS A 271 -13.93 -9.27 -2.46
N PHE A 272 -13.01 -8.53 -3.07
CA PHE A 272 -11.57 -8.79 -2.98
C PHE A 272 -10.81 -7.76 -2.15
N ILE A 273 -11.41 -6.59 -1.89
CA ILE A 273 -10.73 -5.48 -1.19
C ILE A 273 -11.28 -5.34 0.23
N LEU A 274 -12.53 -4.88 0.36
CA LEU A 274 -13.16 -4.58 1.64
C LEU A 274 -14.67 -4.79 1.56
N ASP A 275 -15.32 -5.26 2.63
CA ASP A 275 -16.78 -5.33 2.66
C ASP A 275 -17.46 -4.03 3.14
N SER A 276 -18.79 -3.97 3.01
CA SER A 276 -19.55 -2.73 3.27
C SER A 276 -19.46 -2.24 4.70
N GLU A 277 -19.50 -3.13 5.68
CA GLU A 277 -19.48 -2.78 7.10
C GLU A 277 -18.14 -2.15 7.49
N ALA A 278 -17.04 -2.71 6.97
CA ALA A 278 -15.72 -2.15 7.20
C ALA A 278 -15.53 -0.81 6.48
N ASN A 279 -16.06 -0.67 5.26
CA ASN A 279 -16.05 0.61 4.55
C ASN A 279 -16.80 1.70 5.33
N VAL A 280 -18.00 1.40 5.84
CA VAL A 280 -18.79 2.33 6.66
C VAL A 280 -18.04 2.71 7.94
N ALA A 281 -17.44 1.74 8.63
CA ALA A 281 -16.69 2.00 9.87
C ALA A 281 -15.48 2.92 9.66
N ILE A 282 -14.70 2.70 8.58
CA ILE A 282 -13.59 3.58 8.22
C ILE A 282 -14.08 4.99 7.90
N TYR A 283 -15.14 5.10 7.09
CA TYR A 283 -15.69 6.40 6.72
C TYR A 283 -16.21 7.17 7.94
N SER A 284 -17.03 6.53 8.78
CA SER A 284 -17.56 7.14 9.99
C SER A 284 -16.45 7.58 10.94
N TYR A 285 -15.43 6.73 11.14
CA TYR A 285 -14.31 7.05 12.03
C TYR A 285 -13.49 8.26 11.52
N PHE A 286 -13.00 8.22 10.28
CA PHE A 286 -12.05 9.22 9.78
C PHE A 286 -12.71 10.49 9.24
N ILE A 287 -13.92 10.41 8.68
CA ILE A 287 -14.58 11.54 8.02
C ILE A 287 -15.54 12.26 8.97
N GLU A 288 -16.32 11.50 9.73
CA GLU A 288 -17.41 12.05 10.57
C GLU A 288 -16.98 12.29 12.02
N HIS A 289 -16.15 11.41 12.59
CA HIS A 289 -15.91 11.38 14.04
C HIS A 289 -14.47 11.66 14.47
N LEU A 290 -13.53 11.84 13.53
CA LEU A 290 -12.11 11.99 13.85
C LEU A 290 -11.83 13.05 14.94
N GLU A 291 -12.43 14.24 14.86
CA GLU A 291 -12.19 15.30 15.86
C GLU A 291 -12.64 14.91 17.28
N ASN A 292 -13.67 14.05 17.41
CA ASN A 292 -14.09 13.54 18.70
C ASN A 292 -13.13 12.45 19.19
N GLU A 293 -12.67 11.57 18.30
CA GLU A 293 -11.67 10.55 18.60
C GLU A 293 -10.35 11.18 19.06
N LEU A 294 -9.90 12.27 18.41
CA LEU A 294 -8.71 13.03 18.83
C LEU A 294 -8.85 13.69 20.20
N LYS A 295 -10.07 14.03 20.65
CA LYS A 295 -10.26 14.57 22.02
C LYS A 295 -10.19 13.48 23.08
N ARG A 296 -10.48 12.24 22.69
CA ARG A 296 -10.64 11.10 23.59
C ARG A 296 -9.38 10.25 23.71
N ASP A 297 -8.64 10.10 22.62
CA ASP A 297 -7.39 9.35 22.56
C ASP A 297 -6.20 10.32 22.46
N THR A 298 -5.49 10.51 23.57
CA THR A 298 -4.35 11.45 23.66
C THR A 298 -3.15 11.01 22.82
N ARG A 299 -3.01 9.70 22.58
CA ARG A 299 -1.96 9.16 21.72
C ARG A 299 -2.28 9.47 20.27
N LEU A 300 -3.51 9.20 19.84
CA LEU A 300 -3.98 9.57 18.51
C LEU A 300 -3.84 11.08 18.29
N ALA A 301 -4.26 11.90 19.27
CA ALA A 301 -4.11 13.35 19.25
C ALA A 301 -2.66 13.81 19.04
N HIS A 302 -1.71 13.16 19.72
CA HIS A 302 -0.29 13.47 19.57
C HIS A 302 0.21 13.18 18.14
N TYR A 303 -0.14 12.02 17.58
CA TYR A 303 0.26 11.64 16.23
C TYR A 303 -0.43 12.46 15.13
N PHE A 304 -1.59 13.03 15.39
CA PHE A 304 -2.24 14.06 14.56
C PHE A 304 -1.86 15.48 14.98
N GLY A 305 -0.87 15.65 15.87
CA GLY A 305 -0.41 16.94 16.35
C GLY A 305 0.53 17.63 15.36
N LYS A 306 1.11 18.75 15.78
CA LYS A 306 2.14 19.46 15.00
C LYS A 306 3.50 18.75 15.06
N ASP A 307 3.69 17.94 16.08
CA ASP A 307 4.91 17.17 16.36
C ASP A 307 5.12 16.04 15.33
N HIS A 308 4.05 15.57 14.69
CA HIS A 308 4.09 14.50 13.69
C HIS A 308 3.50 14.97 12.36
N PRO A 309 4.31 15.53 11.43
CA PRO A 309 3.81 16.04 10.16
C PRO A 309 3.13 14.97 9.29
N VAL A 310 3.56 13.71 9.41
CA VAL A 310 2.89 12.58 8.76
C VAL A 310 1.40 12.50 9.12
N GLY A 311 1.02 12.85 10.35
CA GLY A 311 -0.38 12.91 10.77
C GLY A 311 -1.16 14.08 10.17
N GLN A 312 -0.55 15.26 10.02
CA GLN A 312 -1.20 16.38 9.33
C GLN A 312 -1.41 16.08 7.85
N VAL A 313 -0.41 15.46 7.22
CA VAL A 313 -0.49 15.01 5.82
C VAL A 313 -1.55 13.93 5.66
N PHE A 314 -1.57 12.92 6.52
CA PHE A 314 -2.64 11.91 6.51
C PHE A 314 -4.01 12.55 6.66
N LYS A 315 -4.19 13.46 7.63
CA LYS A 315 -5.45 14.17 7.87
C LYS A 315 -5.94 14.95 6.65
N CYS A 316 -5.03 15.61 5.93
CA CYS A 316 -5.40 16.37 4.74
C CYS A 316 -5.77 15.48 3.54
N MET A 317 -5.44 14.19 3.59
CA MET A 317 -5.78 13.18 2.59
C MET A 317 -7.05 12.39 2.94
N LEU A 318 -7.78 12.73 4.00
CA LEU A 318 -9.01 12.03 4.39
C LEU A 318 -10.25 12.56 3.65
N ASP A 319 -10.42 13.87 3.62
CA ASP A 319 -11.63 14.52 3.09
C ASP A 319 -11.27 15.56 2.04
N TYR A 320 -11.81 15.38 0.82
CA TYR A 320 -11.56 16.24 -0.33
C TYR A 320 -11.85 17.71 -0.03
N ASN A 321 -12.87 17.99 0.79
CA ASN A 321 -13.30 19.35 1.09
C ASN A 321 -12.60 19.97 2.32
N LYS A 322 -11.70 19.25 2.98
CA LYS A 322 -10.96 19.73 4.16
C LYS A 322 -9.47 19.93 3.84
N MET A 323 -8.85 20.88 4.54
CA MET A 323 -7.40 21.18 4.47
C MET A 323 -6.87 21.44 3.04
N ILE A 324 -7.73 21.93 2.14
CA ILE A 324 -7.44 22.13 0.71
C ILE A 324 -6.17 22.97 0.51
N THR A 325 -6.12 24.16 1.11
CA THR A 325 -4.97 25.07 0.97
C THR A 325 -3.66 24.44 1.44
N PHE A 326 -3.70 23.62 2.50
CA PHE A 326 -2.53 22.91 3.01
C PHE A 326 -2.08 21.84 2.01
N ARG A 327 -3.01 20.97 1.59
CA ARG A 327 -2.75 19.86 0.65
C ARG A 327 -2.22 20.37 -0.68
N GLU A 328 -2.94 21.29 -1.32
CA GLU A 328 -2.60 21.80 -2.65
C GLU A 328 -1.29 22.61 -2.64
N LYS A 329 -0.97 23.33 -1.55
CA LYS A 329 0.32 24.02 -1.42
C LYS A 329 1.49 23.03 -1.47
N ILE A 330 1.36 21.85 -0.86
CA ILE A 330 2.39 20.81 -0.89
C ILE A 330 2.44 20.19 -2.29
N LEU A 331 1.30 19.75 -2.82
CA LEU A 331 1.21 19.14 -4.15
C LEU A 331 1.74 20.06 -5.26
N LYS A 332 1.50 21.38 -5.21
CA LYS A 332 2.08 22.34 -6.16
C LYS A 332 3.61 22.35 -6.16
N LYS A 333 4.25 22.11 -5.01
CA LYS A 333 5.71 22.07 -4.89
C LYS A 333 6.30 20.79 -5.45
N ILE A 334 5.65 19.66 -5.23
CA ILE A 334 6.18 18.32 -5.59
C ILE A 334 5.62 17.78 -6.91
N GLY A 335 4.55 18.38 -7.44
CA GLY A 335 3.73 17.81 -8.51
C GLY A 335 4.47 17.48 -9.79
N LYS A 336 5.52 18.23 -10.14
CA LYS A 336 6.38 17.94 -11.31
C LYS A 336 7.10 16.59 -11.22
N ARG A 337 7.23 16.02 -10.01
CA ARG A 337 7.84 14.71 -9.75
C ARG A 337 6.81 13.60 -9.59
N ILE A 338 5.51 13.93 -9.67
CA ILE A 338 4.41 13.00 -9.51
C ILE A 338 3.68 12.84 -10.84
N SER A 339 3.29 11.60 -11.13
CA SER A 339 2.49 11.24 -12.28
C SER A 339 1.50 10.14 -11.93
N ALA A 340 0.40 10.04 -12.66
CA ALA A 340 -0.61 9.01 -12.47
C ALA A 340 -1.08 8.43 -13.80
N LEU A 341 -1.37 7.14 -13.79
CA LEU A 341 -2.08 6.41 -14.82
C LEU A 341 -3.38 5.86 -14.22
N ALA A 342 -4.52 6.35 -14.68
CA ALA A 342 -5.85 5.88 -14.28
C ALA A 342 -6.47 4.99 -15.37
N LEU A 343 -7.51 4.24 -15.01
CA LEU A 343 -8.32 3.48 -15.94
C LEU A 343 -9.77 3.99 -15.95
N GLN A 344 -10.35 4.16 -17.13
CA GLN A 344 -11.67 4.82 -17.26
C GLN A 344 -12.81 4.07 -16.56
N LYS A 345 -12.81 2.73 -16.61
CA LYS A 345 -13.81 1.85 -15.99
C LYS A 345 -13.46 1.40 -14.58
N ASP A 346 -12.50 2.04 -13.92
CA ASP A 346 -12.17 1.73 -12.53
C ASP A 346 -13.26 2.26 -11.58
N GLU A 347 -14.00 1.36 -10.94
CA GLU A 347 -15.06 1.72 -9.99
C GLU A 347 -14.54 1.97 -8.57
N VAL A 348 -13.34 1.47 -8.23
CA VAL A 348 -12.75 1.61 -6.90
C VAL A 348 -11.98 2.91 -6.78
N VAL A 349 -11.22 3.24 -7.83
CA VAL A 349 -10.44 4.47 -7.98
C VAL A 349 -10.84 5.14 -9.29
N PRO A 350 -11.99 5.84 -9.34
CA PRO A 350 -12.50 6.42 -10.58
C PRO A 350 -11.53 7.43 -11.18
N ALA A 351 -11.31 7.36 -12.50
CA ALA A 351 -10.36 8.23 -13.20
C ALA A 351 -10.68 9.73 -13.02
N ILE A 352 -11.96 10.11 -12.94
CA ILE A 352 -12.35 11.49 -12.67
C ILE A 352 -11.90 11.96 -11.28
N GLU A 353 -11.93 11.09 -10.28
CA GLU A 353 -11.49 11.41 -8.92
C GLU A 353 -9.97 11.53 -8.82
N VAL A 354 -9.24 10.77 -9.66
CA VAL A 354 -7.78 10.90 -9.81
C VAL A 354 -7.44 12.29 -10.34
N GLU A 355 -8.06 12.71 -11.44
CA GLU A 355 -7.85 14.04 -12.05
C GLU A 355 -8.20 15.15 -11.04
N LEU A 356 -9.39 15.10 -10.42
CA LEU A 356 -9.85 16.12 -9.46
C LEU A 356 -8.96 16.23 -8.22
N SER A 357 -8.45 15.12 -7.72
CA SER A 357 -7.59 15.11 -6.52
C SER A 357 -6.19 15.61 -6.82
N LEU A 358 -5.62 15.23 -7.96
CA LEU A 358 -4.24 15.54 -8.31
C LEU A 358 -4.05 16.90 -8.98
N HIS A 359 -5.06 17.44 -9.67
CA HIS A 359 -5.00 18.78 -10.25
C HIS A 359 -5.46 19.89 -9.30
N GLY A 360 -6.09 19.51 -8.19
CA GLY A 360 -6.65 20.44 -7.21
C GLY A 360 -7.85 21.20 -7.74
N HIS A 361 -8.46 22.00 -6.88
CA HIS A 361 -9.71 22.73 -7.18
C HIS A 361 -9.55 23.76 -8.29
N ASP A 362 -8.35 24.35 -8.43
CA ASP A 362 -8.07 25.33 -9.50
C ASP A 362 -7.58 24.68 -10.80
N GLY A 363 -7.36 23.37 -10.82
CA GLY A 363 -6.85 22.64 -11.97
C GLY A 363 -5.39 22.94 -12.34
N LYS A 364 -4.61 23.59 -11.46
CA LYS A 364 -3.26 24.13 -11.78
C LYS A 364 -2.11 23.35 -11.16
N ILE A 365 -2.38 22.29 -10.39
CA ILE A 365 -1.30 21.48 -9.84
C ILE A 365 -0.63 20.70 -10.99
N PRO A 366 0.70 20.82 -11.17
CA PRO A 366 1.38 20.32 -12.37
C PRO A 366 1.68 18.81 -12.28
N ILE A 367 0.69 17.99 -11.92
CA ILE A 367 0.78 16.53 -11.88
C ILE A 367 0.31 15.98 -13.21
N LYS A 368 1.13 15.14 -13.83
CA LYS A 368 0.77 14.51 -15.11
C LYS A 368 -0.15 13.32 -14.86
N VAL A 369 -1.41 13.45 -15.25
CA VAL A 369 -2.38 12.36 -15.21
C VAL A 369 -2.65 11.87 -16.63
N LYS A 370 -2.76 10.55 -16.79
CA LYS A 370 -3.17 9.92 -18.03
C LYS A 370 -4.25 8.90 -17.72
N SER A 371 -5.28 8.81 -18.55
CA SER A 371 -6.30 7.79 -18.43
C SER A 371 -6.31 6.87 -19.65
N TYR A 372 -6.42 5.57 -19.43
CA TYR A 372 -6.61 4.56 -20.47
C TYR A 372 -7.96 3.87 -20.33
N ASP A 373 -8.59 3.56 -21.47
CA ASP A 373 -9.67 2.59 -21.55
C ASP A 373 -9.17 1.39 -22.34
N PHE A 374 -9.12 0.23 -21.70
CA PHE A 374 -8.67 -0.99 -22.37
C PHE A 374 -9.85 -1.62 -23.15
N PRO A 375 -9.60 -2.22 -24.34
CA PRO A 375 -10.63 -2.78 -25.20
C PRO A 375 -11.06 -4.20 -24.77
N TYR A 376 -10.86 -4.55 -23.51
CA TYR A 376 -11.23 -5.84 -22.91
C TYR A 376 -11.83 -5.60 -21.52
N GLU A 377 -12.43 -6.64 -20.93
CA GLU A 377 -12.93 -6.56 -19.56
C GLU A 377 -11.76 -6.50 -18.58
N TYR A 378 -11.74 -5.46 -17.76
CA TYR A 378 -10.79 -5.26 -16.67
C TYR A 378 -11.55 -4.66 -15.49
N ASP A 379 -10.97 -4.82 -14.30
CA ASP A 379 -11.42 -4.12 -13.11
C ASP A 379 -10.22 -3.57 -12.35
N HIS A 380 -10.48 -2.88 -11.24
CA HIS A 380 -9.44 -2.35 -10.38
C HIS A 380 -8.45 -3.42 -9.95
N VAL A 381 -8.92 -4.60 -9.53
CA VAL A 381 -8.14 -5.68 -8.91
C VAL A 381 -7.27 -6.41 -9.94
N ILE A 382 -7.79 -6.59 -11.15
CA ILE A 382 -7.15 -7.32 -12.26
C ILE A 382 -7.16 -6.43 -13.52
N PRO A 383 -6.27 -5.42 -13.60
CA PRO A 383 -6.19 -4.54 -14.77
C PRO A 383 -5.66 -5.27 -16.02
N PHE A 384 -4.90 -6.36 -15.82
CA PHE A 384 -4.35 -7.22 -16.87
C PHE A 384 -4.71 -8.68 -16.56
N PRO A 385 -5.81 -9.20 -17.11
CA PRO A 385 -6.22 -10.58 -16.85
C PRO A 385 -5.30 -11.58 -17.58
N ALA A 386 -4.71 -12.53 -16.86
CA ALA A 386 -3.87 -13.59 -17.45
C ALA A 386 -4.72 -14.72 -18.09
N ARG A 387 -5.50 -14.40 -19.12
CA ARG A 387 -6.40 -15.32 -19.84
C ARG A 387 -6.06 -15.34 -21.33
N GLU A 388 -6.39 -16.44 -22.03
CA GLU A 388 -6.13 -16.60 -23.47
C GLU A 388 -6.98 -15.65 -24.33
N LYS A 389 -8.20 -15.36 -23.89
CA LYS A 389 -9.08 -14.40 -24.57
C LYS A 389 -8.45 -12.99 -24.52
N ASN A 390 -8.36 -12.34 -25.67
CA ASN A 390 -7.81 -10.99 -25.86
C ASN A 390 -6.32 -10.84 -25.53
N GLU A 391 -5.54 -11.93 -25.54
CA GLU A 391 -4.12 -11.94 -25.16
C GLU A 391 -3.28 -10.84 -25.86
N SER A 392 -3.45 -10.66 -27.16
CA SER A 392 -2.72 -9.64 -27.93
C SER A 392 -3.03 -8.20 -27.48
N GLU A 393 -4.29 -7.89 -27.14
CA GLU A 393 -4.66 -6.58 -26.61
C GLU A 393 -4.19 -6.41 -25.17
N ILE A 394 -4.27 -7.45 -24.33
CA ILE A 394 -3.73 -7.43 -22.97
C ILE A 394 -2.23 -7.14 -23.01
N ASP A 395 -1.47 -7.81 -23.87
CA ASP A 395 -0.04 -7.58 -24.06
C ASP A 395 0.24 -6.15 -24.48
N ARG A 396 -0.51 -5.65 -25.46
CA ARG A 396 -0.35 -4.30 -25.99
C ARG A 396 -0.56 -3.26 -24.89
N TRP A 397 -1.63 -3.38 -24.12
CA TRP A 397 -2.00 -2.42 -23.09
C TRP A 397 -1.17 -2.54 -21.83
N PHE A 398 -0.76 -3.75 -21.45
CA PHE A 398 0.26 -3.98 -20.43
C PHE A 398 1.57 -3.27 -20.79
N ASN A 399 2.12 -3.55 -21.98
CA ASN A 399 3.35 -2.94 -22.45
C ASN A 399 3.23 -1.41 -22.57
N LYS A 400 2.09 -0.90 -23.05
CA LYS A 400 1.85 0.54 -23.15
C LYS A 400 1.78 1.23 -21.78
N SER A 401 1.19 0.56 -20.79
CA SER A 401 1.11 1.05 -19.41
C SER A 401 2.48 1.05 -18.74
N MET A 402 3.21 -0.07 -18.82
CA MET A 402 4.56 -0.19 -18.25
C MET A 402 5.55 0.77 -18.92
N LYS A 403 5.44 1.01 -20.24
CA LYS A 403 6.25 2.03 -20.94
C LYS A 403 5.95 3.45 -20.44
N PHE A 404 4.68 3.79 -20.22
CA PHE A 404 4.32 5.09 -19.65
C PHE A 404 4.93 5.27 -18.26
N ILE A 405 4.74 4.27 -17.38
CA ILE A 405 5.27 4.26 -16.01
C ILE A 405 6.79 4.41 -16.02
N ALA A 406 7.48 3.55 -16.79
CA ALA A 406 8.94 3.60 -16.91
C ALA A 406 9.45 4.96 -17.41
N GLN A 407 8.75 5.61 -18.35
CA GLN A 407 9.12 6.96 -18.82
C GLN A 407 9.01 8.03 -17.73
N GLN A 408 8.10 7.88 -16.76
CA GLN A 408 7.98 8.85 -15.66
C GLN A 408 9.04 8.63 -14.59
N LEU A 409 9.62 7.43 -14.53
CA LEU A 409 10.61 7.01 -13.54
C LEU A 409 12.05 6.92 -14.11
N LYS A 410 12.27 7.37 -15.34
CA LYS A 410 13.61 7.44 -15.95
C LYS A 410 14.35 8.72 -15.62
#